data_AF-A0A6G1KLD6-F1
#
_entry.id   AF-A0A6G1KLD6-F1
#
_cell.length_a   1.000
_cell.length_b   1.000
_cell.length_c   1.000
_cell.angle_alpha   90.00
_cell.angle_beta   90.00
_cell.angle_gamma   90.00
#
_symmetry.space_group_name_H-M   'P 1'
#
loop_
_entity.id
_entity.type
_entity.pdbx_description
1 polymer ?
#
loop_
_entity_poly.entity_id
_entity_poly.type
_entity_poly.pdbx_seq_one_letter_code
_entity_poly.pdbx_strand_id
1 'polypeptide(L)'
;MAKDTPIKHRSPTSLPSLSNEILLIIVSILGTPDVRRLGRVNRRLQFFTGDYLIRYQYNAGLFTLPNELILEITQYLGSPKDCSRFARSSQRLYPLVQDYILRHNVRHGGSGLLNYAAKRNLIGMARMMLHVGGDINTQSGFRLSLMGKRPTPLITAVAHGHERIVRMLLEAGANQFVGGMRTPLRIAITGRHERLALLLSQDLDPSEILLKGLGSSALQMACSAKLVLLVRYYLEHEPNQNGPSDVQIFLDRSTALYRVLQADAQNGDFVRREVHEEVYQIVSMLIEHGASPDI
;
A
#
# COMPACT_ATOMS: atom_id res chain seq x y z
N MET A 1 -13.93 97.47 -22.84
CA MET A 1 -13.86 96.42 -23.87
C MET A 1 -12.90 95.34 -23.39
N ALA A 2 -13.40 94.32 -22.70
CA ALA A 2 -12.64 93.14 -22.31
C ALA A 2 -13.10 91.98 -23.21
N LYS A 3 -12.16 91.34 -23.92
CA LYS A 3 -12.43 90.18 -24.78
C LYS A 3 -12.40 88.93 -23.92
N ASP A 4 -13.55 88.27 -23.80
CA ASP A 4 -13.67 86.92 -23.26
C ASP A 4 -12.90 85.92 -24.14
N THR A 5 -11.95 85.22 -23.54
CA THR A 5 -11.31 84.04 -24.11
C THR A 5 -12.06 82.79 -23.63
N PRO A 6 -12.51 81.89 -24.52
CA PRO A 6 -13.28 80.73 -24.10
C PRO A 6 -12.36 79.69 -23.45
N ILE A 7 -12.70 79.33 -22.22
CA ILE A 7 -12.08 78.22 -21.48
C ILE A 7 -12.36 76.92 -22.25
N LYS A 8 -11.32 76.34 -22.87
CA LYS A 8 -11.39 75.00 -23.45
C LYS A 8 -11.62 73.99 -22.31
N HIS A 9 -12.86 73.56 -22.12
CA HIS A 9 -13.17 72.39 -21.31
C HIS A 9 -12.39 71.18 -21.86
N ARG A 10 -11.43 70.67 -21.06
CA ARG A 10 -10.86 69.35 -21.31
C ARG A 10 -12.00 68.34 -21.26
N SER A 11 -12.32 67.74 -22.40
CA SER A 11 -13.27 66.63 -22.50
C SER A 11 -12.89 65.55 -21.48
N PRO A 12 -13.87 64.92 -20.79
CA PRO A 12 -13.59 63.86 -19.84
C PRO A 12 -12.79 62.78 -20.56
N THR A 13 -11.65 62.39 -20.01
CA THR A 13 -10.85 61.26 -20.51
C THR A 13 -11.74 60.05 -20.58
N SER A 14 -12.21 59.74 -21.78
CA SER A 14 -13.05 58.58 -22.02
C SER A 14 -12.23 57.34 -21.66
N LEU A 15 -12.82 56.35 -20.99
CA LEU A 15 -12.18 55.05 -20.70
C LEU A 15 -11.36 54.45 -21.87
N PRO A 16 -11.76 54.61 -23.16
CA PRO A 16 -10.97 54.22 -24.33
C PRO A 16 -9.61 54.90 -24.50
N SER A 17 -9.38 56.06 -23.89
CA SER A 17 -8.15 56.87 -24.05
C SER A 17 -7.12 56.64 -22.96
N LEU A 18 -7.38 55.76 -21.99
CA LEU A 18 -6.44 55.43 -20.92
C LEU A 18 -5.20 54.70 -21.46
N SER A 19 -4.05 54.87 -20.82
CA SER A 19 -2.83 54.12 -21.14
C SER A 19 -2.95 52.67 -20.68
N ASN A 20 -2.19 51.78 -21.31
CA ASN A 20 -2.20 50.36 -20.93
C ASN A 20 -1.71 50.16 -19.48
N GLU A 21 -0.84 51.02 -18.96
CA GLU A 21 -0.38 51.01 -17.57
C GLU A 21 -1.52 51.26 -16.58
N ILE A 22 -2.35 52.27 -16.84
CA ILE A 22 -3.52 52.58 -16.00
C ILE A 22 -4.55 51.46 -16.12
N LEU A 23 -4.75 50.93 -17.33
CA LEU A 23 -5.65 49.79 -17.54
C LEU A 23 -5.18 48.56 -16.75
N LEU A 24 -3.87 48.28 -16.67
CA LEU A 24 -3.31 47.18 -15.87
C LEU A 24 -3.63 47.32 -14.38
N ILE A 25 -3.52 48.53 -13.84
CA ILE A 25 -3.87 48.83 -12.44
C ILE A 25 -5.38 48.64 -12.19
N ILE A 26 -6.22 49.05 -13.15
CA ILE A 26 -7.66 48.89 -13.03
C ILE A 26 -8.02 47.40 -13.05
N VAL A 27 -7.54 46.64 -14.05
CA VAL A 27 -7.92 45.23 -14.19
C VAL A 27 -7.33 44.33 -13.10
N SER A 28 -6.23 44.74 -12.43
CA SER A 28 -5.65 43.98 -11.32
C SER A 28 -6.50 44.00 -10.05
N ILE A 29 -7.37 45.00 -9.89
CA ILE A 29 -8.28 45.15 -8.75
C ILE A 29 -9.66 44.55 -9.05
N LEU A 30 -9.96 44.26 -10.33
CA LEU A 30 -11.26 43.73 -10.78
C LEU A 30 -11.29 42.20 -10.80
N GLY A 31 -12.46 41.63 -10.48
CA GLY A 31 -12.73 40.20 -10.65
C GLY A 31 -12.87 39.78 -12.11
N THR A 32 -12.64 38.49 -12.42
CA THR A 32 -12.75 37.91 -13.77
C THR A 32 -14.06 38.28 -14.54
N PRO A 33 -15.27 38.30 -13.94
CA PRO A 33 -16.47 38.72 -14.67
C PRO A 33 -16.46 40.21 -15.03
N ASP A 34 -15.89 41.06 -14.18
CA ASP A 34 -15.87 42.51 -14.39
C ASP A 34 -14.79 42.90 -15.40
N VAL A 35 -13.65 42.21 -15.43
CA VAL A 35 -12.66 42.33 -16.50
C VAL A 35 -13.25 41.93 -17.86
N ARG A 36 -14.07 40.87 -17.91
CA ARG A 36 -14.79 40.47 -19.15
C ARG A 36 -15.85 41.50 -19.57
N ARG A 37 -16.56 42.10 -18.61
CA ARG A 37 -17.51 43.19 -18.88
C ARG A 37 -16.79 44.42 -19.44
N LEU A 38 -15.63 44.78 -18.89
CA LEU A 38 -14.79 45.85 -19.38
C LEU A 38 -14.34 45.62 -20.85
N GLY A 39 -14.02 44.37 -21.19
CA GLY A 39 -13.69 43.96 -22.55
C GLY A 39 -14.84 44.13 -23.56
N ARG A 40 -16.10 44.23 -23.12
CA ARG A 40 -17.26 44.44 -24.01
C ARG A 40 -17.50 45.91 -24.37
N VAL A 41 -16.80 46.84 -23.70
CA VAL A 41 -17.02 48.28 -23.88
C VAL A 41 -16.51 48.77 -25.24
N ASN A 42 -15.35 48.29 -25.70
CA ASN A 42 -14.84 48.57 -27.05
C ASN A 42 -13.80 47.52 -27.49
N ARG A 43 -13.44 47.52 -28.79
CA ARG A 43 -12.45 46.59 -29.35
C ARG A 43 -11.07 46.68 -28.68
N ARG A 44 -10.60 47.88 -28.32
CA ARG A 44 -9.27 48.05 -27.70
C ARG A 44 -9.20 47.37 -26.33
N LEU A 45 -10.21 47.59 -25.50
CA LEU A 45 -10.37 46.98 -24.19
C LEU A 45 -10.65 45.49 -24.32
N GLN A 46 -11.36 45.05 -25.37
CA GLN A 46 -11.52 43.63 -25.68
C GLN A 46 -10.17 42.93 -25.89
N PHE A 47 -9.29 43.51 -26.73
CA PHE A 47 -7.95 42.97 -26.95
C PHE A 47 -7.09 43.04 -25.70
N PHE A 48 -7.09 44.18 -25.01
CA PHE A 48 -6.31 44.36 -23.77
C PHE A 48 -6.73 43.40 -22.66
N THR A 49 -8.04 43.30 -22.37
CA THR A 49 -8.57 42.39 -21.34
C THR A 49 -8.41 40.93 -21.75
N GLY A 50 -8.50 40.61 -23.04
CA GLY A 50 -8.17 39.28 -23.56
C GLY A 50 -6.72 38.89 -23.29
N ASP A 51 -5.76 39.74 -23.67
CA ASP A 51 -4.33 39.54 -23.44
C ASP A 51 -3.98 39.51 -21.94
N TYR A 52 -4.57 40.42 -21.15
CA TYR A 52 -4.41 40.46 -19.71
C TYR A 52 -4.92 39.18 -19.03
N LEU A 53 -6.14 38.74 -19.40
CA LEU A 53 -6.69 37.51 -18.88
C LEU A 53 -5.79 36.33 -19.27
N ILE A 54 -5.31 36.22 -20.51
CA ILE A 54 -4.41 35.13 -20.95
C ILE A 54 -3.08 35.12 -20.20
N ARG A 55 -2.52 36.30 -19.89
CA ARG A 55 -1.18 36.39 -19.28
C ARG A 55 -1.18 36.34 -17.76
N TYR A 56 -2.24 36.85 -17.11
CA TYR A 56 -2.21 37.15 -15.68
C TYR A 56 -3.34 36.52 -14.84
N GLN A 57 -4.50 36.20 -15.43
CA GLN A 57 -5.64 35.63 -14.66
C GLN A 57 -6.01 34.20 -15.06
N TYR A 58 -6.07 33.91 -16.35
CA TYR A 58 -5.75 32.59 -16.86
C TYR A 58 -4.24 32.45 -16.77
N ASN A 59 -3.72 32.27 -15.56
CA ASN A 59 -2.63 31.33 -15.44
C ASN A 59 -3.19 30.02 -16.01
N ALA A 60 -2.99 29.84 -17.31
CA ALA A 60 -2.80 28.57 -17.96
C ALA A 60 -1.53 27.98 -17.34
N GLY A 61 -1.62 27.70 -16.03
CA GLY A 61 -0.52 27.32 -15.20
C GLY A 61 -0.05 25.94 -15.61
N LEU A 62 0.87 25.41 -14.82
CA LEU A 62 1.34 24.02 -14.83
C LEU A 62 0.21 23.00 -15.15
N PHE A 63 -1.02 23.29 -14.72
CA PHE A 63 -2.24 22.49 -14.91
C PHE A 63 -2.94 22.62 -16.27
N THR A 64 -2.43 23.37 -17.23
CA THR A 64 -2.91 23.42 -18.63
C THR A 64 -1.86 22.96 -19.65
N LEU A 65 -0.63 22.71 -19.18
CA LEU A 65 0.43 22.18 -20.02
C LEU A 65 0.03 20.83 -20.65
N PRO A 66 0.49 20.52 -21.86
CA PRO A 66 0.40 19.18 -22.44
C PRO A 66 1.01 18.12 -21.51
N ASN A 67 0.52 16.88 -21.63
CA ASN A 67 0.95 15.78 -20.77
C ASN A 67 2.45 15.52 -20.90
N GLU A 68 3.01 15.73 -22.09
CA GLU A 68 4.43 15.58 -22.42
C GLU A 68 5.29 16.52 -21.58
N LEU A 69 4.91 17.80 -21.49
CA LEU A 69 5.65 18.79 -20.69
C LEU A 69 5.52 18.51 -19.20
N ILE A 70 4.36 18.02 -18.74
CA ILE A 70 4.18 17.62 -17.33
C ILE A 70 5.08 16.42 -16.99
N LEU A 71 5.19 15.45 -17.89
CA LEU A 71 6.08 14.30 -17.73
C LEU A 71 7.55 14.72 -17.77
N GLU A 72 7.93 15.66 -18.64
CA GLU A 72 9.28 16.21 -18.68
C GLU A 72 9.65 16.88 -17.34
N ILE A 73 8.76 17.72 -16.81
CA ILE A 73 8.93 18.32 -15.47
C ILE A 73 9.07 17.24 -14.40
N THR A 74 8.27 16.18 -14.50
CA THR A 74 8.32 15.05 -13.56
C THR A 74 9.66 14.31 -13.62
N GLN A 75 10.25 14.15 -14.80
CA GLN A 75 11.59 13.57 -14.98
C GLN A 75 12.66 14.43 -14.32
N TYR A 76 12.61 15.75 -14.52
CA TYR A 76 13.56 16.70 -13.94
C TYR A 76 13.51 16.78 -12.40
N LEU A 77 12.37 16.50 -11.76
CA LEU A 77 12.28 16.46 -10.30
C LEU A 77 13.21 15.42 -9.67
N GLY A 78 13.51 14.32 -10.38
CA GLY A 78 14.50 13.28 -10.03
C GLY A 78 14.23 12.44 -8.78
N SER A 79 13.57 13.03 -7.77
CA SER A 79 13.26 12.44 -6.47
C SER A 79 11.83 11.88 -6.46
N PRO A 80 11.64 10.57 -6.16
CA PRO A 80 10.30 9.99 -6.09
C PRO A 80 9.37 10.70 -5.10
N LYS A 81 9.94 11.31 -4.05
CA LYS A 81 9.18 12.07 -3.05
C LYS A 81 8.62 13.35 -3.66
N ASP A 82 9.40 14.04 -4.46
CA ASP A 82 9.00 15.30 -5.09
C ASP A 82 8.04 15.07 -6.23
N CYS A 83 8.23 14.01 -7.03
CA CYS A 83 7.24 13.55 -8.00
C CYS A 83 5.90 13.22 -7.32
N SER A 84 5.92 12.57 -6.15
CA SER A 84 4.68 12.25 -5.42
C SER A 84 3.99 13.51 -4.86
N ARG A 85 4.74 14.49 -4.34
CA ARG A 85 4.19 15.78 -3.93
C ARG A 85 3.58 16.52 -5.12
N PHE A 86 4.28 16.52 -6.24
CA PHE A 86 3.82 17.13 -7.48
C PHE A 86 2.53 16.49 -7.99
N ALA A 87 2.46 15.16 -8.02
CA ALA A 87 1.24 14.40 -8.35
C ALA A 87 0.05 14.81 -7.47
N ARG A 88 0.28 15.00 -6.17
CA ARG A 88 -0.76 15.33 -5.19
C ARG A 88 -1.19 16.80 -5.20
N SER A 89 -0.49 17.66 -5.93
CA SER A 89 -0.84 19.09 -6.01
C SER A 89 -2.10 19.35 -6.85
N SER A 90 -2.51 18.42 -7.71
CA SER A 90 -3.71 18.55 -8.52
C SER A 90 -4.27 17.18 -8.94
N GLN A 91 -5.60 17.09 -8.98
CA GLN A 91 -6.30 15.89 -9.45
C GLN A 91 -5.96 15.55 -10.91
N ARG A 92 -5.65 16.55 -11.75
CA ARG A 92 -5.21 16.32 -13.15
C ARG A 92 -3.84 15.65 -13.21
N LEU A 93 -2.92 16.09 -12.35
CA LEU A 93 -1.53 15.62 -12.36
C LEU A 93 -1.41 14.22 -11.76
N TYR A 94 -2.24 13.92 -10.76
CA TYR A 94 -2.15 12.67 -10.02
C TYR A 94 -2.07 11.42 -10.91
N PRO A 95 -3.05 11.11 -11.79
CA PRO A 95 -3.00 9.88 -12.57
C PRO A 95 -1.80 9.81 -13.52
N LEU A 96 -1.44 10.92 -14.16
CA LEU A 96 -0.32 11.00 -15.11
C LEU A 96 1.03 10.77 -14.43
N VAL A 97 1.29 11.54 -13.36
CA VAL A 97 2.55 11.50 -12.62
C VAL A 97 2.66 10.19 -11.83
N GLN A 98 1.55 9.68 -11.30
CA GLN A 98 1.53 8.40 -10.59
C GLN A 98 1.84 7.23 -11.53
N ASP A 99 1.25 7.18 -12.74
CA ASP A 99 1.57 6.16 -13.74
C ASP A 99 3.07 6.19 -14.11
N TYR A 100 3.63 7.39 -14.31
CA TYR A 100 5.07 7.58 -14.53
C TYR A 100 5.92 7.03 -13.37
N ILE A 101 5.61 7.39 -12.12
CA ILE A 101 6.34 6.93 -10.93
C ILE A 101 6.33 5.40 -10.85
N LEU A 102 5.17 4.78 -11.09
CA LEU A 102 5.02 3.33 -11.03
C LEU A 102 5.82 2.65 -12.15
N ARG A 103 5.66 3.07 -13.41
CA ARG A 103 6.42 2.53 -14.55
C ARG A 103 7.92 2.67 -14.36
N HIS A 104 8.38 3.83 -13.89
CA HIS A 104 9.78 4.05 -13.60
C HIS A 104 10.28 3.12 -12.49
N ASN A 105 9.49 2.87 -11.44
CA ASN A 105 9.87 1.94 -10.39
C ASN A 105 9.88 0.47 -10.85
N VAL A 106 8.96 0.07 -11.73
CA VAL A 106 9.00 -1.28 -12.33
C VAL A 106 10.30 -1.46 -13.12
N ARG A 107 10.66 -0.47 -13.96
CA ARG A 107 11.84 -0.54 -14.84
C ARG A 107 13.17 -0.45 -14.11
N HIS A 108 13.31 0.49 -13.17
CA HIS A 108 14.60 0.83 -12.56
C HIS A 108 14.70 0.45 -11.08
N GLY A 109 13.56 0.32 -10.39
CA GLY A 109 13.48 0.03 -8.96
C GLY A 109 13.09 -1.40 -8.62
N GLY A 110 13.06 -2.30 -9.60
CA GLY A 110 12.76 -3.73 -9.40
C GLY A 110 11.40 -3.99 -8.75
N SER A 111 10.42 -3.12 -8.95
CA SER A 111 9.11 -3.17 -8.28
C SER A 111 9.12 -2.99 -6.76
N GLY A 112 10.17 -2.41 -6.18
CA GLY A 112 10.29 -2.21 -4.73
C GLY A 112 9.16 -1.42 -4.07
N LEU A 113 8.43 -0.58 -4.82
CA LEU A 113 7.24 0.12 -4.29
C LEU A 113 6.12 -0.85 -3.88
N LEU A 114 6.06 -2.05 -4.45
CA LEU A 114 5.07 -3.05 -4.06
C LEU A 114 5.29 -3.55 -2.63
N ASN A 115 6.55 -3.69 -2.19
CA ASN A 115 6.88 -3.97 -0.79
C ASN A 115 6.47 -2.82 0.14
N TYR A 116 6.63 -1.56 -0.29
CA TYR A 116 6.16 -0.41 0.47
C TYR A 116 4.63 -0.40 0.59
N ALA A 117 3.92 -0.67 -0.50
CA ALA A 117 2.46 -0.78 -0.50
C ALA A 117 1.96 -1.89 0.43
N ALA A 118 2.61 -3.06 0.40
CA ALA A 118 2.34 -4.17 1.32
C ALA A 118 2.54 -3.77 2.79
N LYS A 119 3.66 -3.13 3.11
CA LYS A 119 3.96 -2.65 4.47
C LYS A 119 2.91 -1.66 5.01
N ARG A 120 2.41 -0.78 4.13
CA ARG A 120 1.48 0.31 4.47
C ARG A 120 0.01 -0.02 4.20
N ASN A 121 -0.31 -1.24 3.78
CA ASN A 121 -1.66 -1.67 3.41
C ASN A 121 -2.30 -0.82 2.29
N LEU A 122 -1.51 -0.36 1.32
CA LEU A 122 -1.96 0.50 0.22
C LEU A 122 -2.45 -0.35 -0.97
N ILE A 123 -3.64 -0.95 -0.82
CA ILE A 123 -4.22 -1.89 -1.81
C ILE A 123 -4.33 -1.26 -3.21
N GLY A 124 -4.81 -0.02 -3.30
CA GLY A 124 -4.95 0.68 -4.60
C GLY A 124 -3.61 0.87 -5.30
N MET A 125 -2.57 1.26 -4.55
CA MET A 125 -1.21 1.39 -5.08
C MET A 125 -0.66 0.05 -5.54
N ALA A 126 -0.88 -1.01 -4.76
CA ALA A 126 -0.44 -2.36 -5.13
C ALA A 126 -1.15 -2.86 -6.40
N ARG A 127 -2.47 -2.66 -6.52
CA ARG A 127 -3.22 -3.01 -7.75
C ARG A 127 -2.71 -2.24 -8.98
N MET A 128 -2.48 -0.94 -8.85
CA MET A 128 -1.90 -0.14 -9.95
C MET A 128 -0.49 -0.63 -10.33
N MET A 129 0.34 -0.97 -9.34
CA MET A 129 1.69 -1.47 -9.60
C MET A 129 1.68 -2.79 -10.36
N LEU A 130 0.79 -3.72 -9.99
CA LEU A 130 0.60 -4.98 -10.70
C LEU A 130 0.05 -4.76 -12.11
N HIS A 131 -0.91 -3.84 -12.28
CA HIS A 131 -1.47 -3.49 -13.59
C HIS A 131 -0.42 -2.93 -14.56
N VAL A 132 0.57 -2.20 -14.04
CA VAL A 132 1.69 -1.65 -14.83
C VAL A 132 2.77 -2.70 -15.13
N GLY A 133 2.61 -3.94 -14.66
CA GLY A 133 3.55 -5.05 -14.90
C GLY A 133 4.61 -5.19 -13.81
N GLY A 134 4.36 -4.69 -12.61
CA GLY A 134 5.24 -4.92 -11.46
C GLY A 134 5.31 -6.40 -11.08
N ASP A 135 6.50 -6.86 -10.74
CA ASP A 135 6.74 -8.24 -10.29
C ASP A 135 6.12 -8.45 -8.91
N ILE A 136 5.13 -9.34 -8.83
CA ILE A 136 4.42 -9.68 -7.60
C ILE A 136 5.33 -10.35 -6.56
N ASN A 137 6.40 -11.00 -7.02
CA ASN A 137 7.35 -11.74 -6.18
C ASN A 137 8.65 -10.94 -5.94
N THR A 138 8.64 -9.64 -6.20
CA THR A 138 9.79 -8.75 -6.03
C THR A 138 10.44 -8.88 -4.66
N GLN A 139 11.75 -9.07 -4.66
CA GLN A 139 12.53 -9.20 -3.43
C GLN A 139 13.10 -7.85 -3.02
N SER A 140 12.77 -7.41 -1.81
CA SER A 140 13.36 -6.19 -1.24
C SER A 140 14.88 -6.32 -1.09
N GLY A 141 15.60 -5.20 -1.25
CA GLY A 141 17.06 -5.14 -1.08
C GLY A 141 17.52 -5.37 0.37
N PHE A 142 16.61 -5.27 1.36
CA PHE A 142 16.91 -5.56 2.75
C PHE A 142 16.57 -7.01 3.11
N ARG A 143 17.30 -7.62 4.06
CA ARG A 143 17.01 -8.98 4.55
C ARG A 143 16.12 -8.93 5.79
N LEU A 144 15.07 -9.74 5.83
CA LEU A 144 14.33 -9.99 7.06
C LEU A 144 15.24 -10.71 8.06
N SER A 145 15.51 -10.06 9.20
CA SER A 145 16.34 -10.57 10.28
C SER A 145 15.92 -11.97 10.76
N LEU A 146 14.61 -12.25 10.76
CA LEU A 146 14.03 -13.51 11.25
C LEU A 146 14.34 -14.77 10.39
N MET A 147 14.88 -14.62 9.17
CA MET A 147 15.23 -15.77 8.29
C MET A 147 16.44 -15.53 7.38
N GLY A 148 17.03 -14.33 7.37
CA GLY A 148 18.05 -13.96 6.38
C GLY A 148 17.55 -13.95 4.93
N LYS A 149 16.23 -14.08 4.70
CA LYS A 149 15.59 -14.07 3.37
C LYS A 149 15.18 -12.64 2.99
N ARG A 150 15.13 -12.38 1.68
CA ARG A 150 14.62 -11.10 1.17
C ARG A 150 13.08 -11.11 1.23
N PRO A 151 12.44 -10.09 1.84
CA PRO A 151 10.99 -9.99 1.87
C PRO A 151 10.41 -9.89 0.46
N THR A 152 9.40 -10.70 0.18
CA THR A 152 8.44 -10.47 -0.91
C THR A 152 7.30 -9.56 -0.41
N PRO A 153 6.47 -8.97 -1.29
CA PRO A 153 5.32 -8.19 -0.87
C PRO A 153 4.38 -9.00 0.01
N LEU A 154 4.16 -10.29 -0.31
CA LEU A 154 3.33 -11.20 0.50
C LEU A 154 3.89 -11.35 1.91
N ILE A 155 5.19 -11.64 2.05
CA ILE A 155 5.84 -11.74 3.36
C ILE A 155 5.70 -10.44 4.15
N THR A 156 5.94 -9.30 3.49
CA THR A 156 5.86 -7.99 4.14
C THR A 156 4.45 -7.70 4.65
N ALA A 157 3.42 -8.02 3.85
CA ALA A 157 2.02 -7.85 4.26
C ALA A 157 1.66 -8.75 5.44
N VAL A 158 2.08 -10.02 5.40
CA VAL A 158 1.81 -11.00 6.46
C VAL A 158 2.50 -10.61 7.77
N ALA A 159 3.75 -10.18 7.73
CA ALA A 159 4.48 -9.73 8.92
C ALA A 159 3.77 -8.57 9.65
N HIS A 160 3.04 -7.74 8.92
CA HIS A 160 2.29 -6.61 9.47
C HIS A 160 0.81 -6.93 9.74
N GLY A 161 0.34 -8.16 9.50
CA GLY A 161 -1.04 -8.55 9.77
C GLY A 161 -2.08 -8.02 8.77
N HIS A 162 -1.67 -7.57 7.58
CA HIS A 162 -2.58 -6.87 6.64
C HIS A 162 -3.40 -7.84 5.77
N GLU A 163 -4.49 -8.37 6.31
CA GLU A 163 -5.34 -9.38 5.67
C GLU A 163 -5.82 -9.00 4.25
N ARG A 164 -6.32 -7.78 4.06
CA ARG A 164 -6.89 -7.36 2.78
C ARG A 164 -5.87 -7.35 1.64
N ILE A 165 -4.65 -6.89 1.90
CA ILE A 165 -3.60 -6.87 0.88
C ILE A 165 -3.00 -8.27 0.68
N VAL A 166 -2.97 -9.12 1.71
CA VAL A 166 -2.59 -10.53 1.58
C VAL A 166 -3.53 -11.25 0.61
N ARG A 167 -4.86 -11.15 0.82
CA ARG A 167 -5.85 -11.75 -0.10
C ARG A 167 -5.64 -11.27 -1.54
N MET A 168 -5.50 -9.96 -1.75
CA MET A 168 -5.26 -9.39 -3.08
C MET A 168 -3.97 -9.92 -3.73
N LEU A 169 -2.89 -10.07 -2.96
CA LEU A 169 -1.63 -10.63 -3.48
C LEU A 169 -1.77 -12.12 -3.82
N LEU A 170 -2.47 -12.91 -3.00
CA LEU A 170 -2.73 -14.32 -3.27
C LEU A 170 -3.61 -14.50 -4.52
N GLU A 171 -4.69 -13.72 -4.65
CA GLU A 171 -5.56 -13.67 -5.84
C GLU A 171 -4.77 -13.34 -7.13
N ALA A 172 -3.72 -12.52 -7.01
CA ALA A 172 -2.85 -12.16 -8.11
C ALA A 172 -1.69 -13.15 -8.36
N GLY A 173 -1.67 -14.30 -7.66
CA GLY A 173 -0.68 -15.37 -7.86
C GLY A 173 0.65 -15.17 -7.12
N ALA A 174 0.65 -14.46 -5.99
CA ALA A 174 1.86 -14.29 -5.19
C ALA A 174 2.39 -15.65 -4.67
N ASN A 175 3.69 -15.86 -4.81
CA ASN A 175 4.32 -17.10 -4.40
C ASN A 175 4.39 -17.21 -2.88
N GLN A 176 3.84 -18.30 -2.35
CA GLN A 176 3.85 -18.62 -0.93
C GLN A 176 5.16 -19.28 -0.48
N PHE A 177 6.08 -19.59 -1.40
CA PHE A 177 7.37 -20.23 -1.13
C PHE A 177 8.53 -19.27 -1.31
N VAL A 178 9.43 -19.21 -0.32
CA VAL A 178 10.69 -18.45 -0.42
C VAL A 178 11.85 -19.33 0.03
N GLY A 179 12.72 -19.67 -0.93
CA GLY A 179 13.84 -20.58 -0.70
C GLY A 179 13.40 -21.99 -0.32
N GLY A 180 12.33 -22.49 -0.95
CA GLY A 180 11.80 -23.85 -0.74
C GLY A 180 10.93 -24.04 0.52
N MET A 181 10.67 -22.97 1.28
CA MET A 181 9.85 -23.02 2.50
C MET A 181 8.63 -22.13 2.36
N ARG A 182 7.49 -22.52 2.98
CA ARG A 182 6.29 -21.68 3.14
C ARG A 182 6.52 -20.55 4.16
N THR A 183 7.43 -19.64 3.84
CA THR A 183 7.84 -18.53 4.71
C THR A 183 6.67 -17.63 5.16
N PRO A 184 5.71 -17.24 4.31
CA PRO A 184 4.56 -16.45 4.72
C PRO A 184 3.74 -17.12 5.83
N LEU A 185 3.42 -18.41 5.70
CA LEU A 185 2.68 -19.16 6.73
C LEU A 185 3.43 -19.16 8.06
N ARG A 186 4.73 -19.45 8.02
CA ARG A 186 5.57 -19.44 9.22
C ARG A 186 5.56 -18.06 9.90
N ILE A 187 5.66 -16.99 9.11
CA ILE A 187 5.62 -15.61 9.64
C ILE A 187 4.24 -15.31 10.24
N ALA A 188 3.15 -15.73 9.61
CA ALA A 188 1.80 -15.58 10.16
C ALA A 188 1.68 -16.28 11.53
N ILE A 189 2.17 -17.52 11.65
CA ILE A 189 2.12 -18.29 12.90
C ILE A 189 3.00 -17.63 13.99
N THR A 190 4.26 -17.31 13.68
CA THR A 190 5.16 -16.67 14.66
C THR A 190 4.73 -15.26 15.06
N GLY A 191 4.05 -14.54 14.15
CA GLY A 191 3.44 -13.24 14.43
C GLY A 191 2.06 -13.32 15.09
N ARG A 192 1.56 -14.54 15.37
CA ARG A 192 0.23 -14.83 15.94
C ARG A 192 -0.94 -14.23 15.14
N HIS A 193 -0.76 -14.11 13.83
CA HIS A 193 -1.80 -13.64 12.91
C HIS A 193 -2.70 -14.83 12.50
N GLU A 194 -3.51 -15.32 13.42
CA GLU A 194 -4.28 -16.57 13.26
C GLU A 194 -5.13 -16.62 11.99
N ARG A 195 -5.89 -15.56 11.69
CA ARG A 195 -6.71 -15.47 10.46
C ARG A 195 -5.87 -15.55 9.18
N LEU A 196 -4.68 -14.94 9.18
CA LEU A 196 -3.77 -15.00 8.05
C LEU A 196 -3.14 -16.39 7.91
N ALA A 197 -2.80 -17.02 9.03
CA ALA A 197 -2.29 -18.38 9.04
C ALA A 197 -3.34 -19.36 8.49
N LEU A 198 -4.61 -19.22 8.90
CA LEU A 198 -5.73 -19.99 8.33
C LEU A 198 -5.85 -19.77 6.82
N LEU A 199 -5.86 -18.50 6.36
CA LEU A 199 -5.94 -18.18 4.93
C LEU A 199 -4.79 -18.83 4.13
N LEU A 200 -3.57 -18.76 4.63
CA LEU A 200 -2.38 -19.37 3.99
C LEU A 200 -2.34 -20.90 4.12
N SER A 201 -3.21 -21.47 4.95
CA SER A 201 -3.33 -22.91 5.16
C SER A 201 -4.37 -23.58 4.27
N GLN A 202 -5.24 -22.81 3.62
CA GLN A 202 -6.29 -23.37 2.75
C GLN A 202 -5.74 -24.11 1.53
N ASP A 203 -4.58 -23.69 1.03
CA ASP A 203 -3.89 -24.33 -0.09
C ASP A 203 -2.83 -25.35 0.38
N LEU A 204 -2.85 -25.81 1.63
CA LEU A 204 -1.94 -26.86 2.09
C LEU A 204 -2.44 -28.23 1.63
N ASP A 205 -1.58 -28.96 0.92
CA ASP A 205 -1.73 -30.41 0.86
C ASP A 205 -1.49 -30.99 2.27
N PRO A 206 -2.27 -32.00 2.71
CA PRO A 206 -2.13 -32.58 4.05
C PRO A 206 -0.72 -33.16 4.31
N SER A 207 -0.01 -33.58 3.26
CA SER A 207 1.38 -34.04 3.35
C SER A 207 2.41 -32.92 3.60
N GLU A 208 2.06 -31.66 3.34
CA GLU A 208 2.90 -30.47 3.56
C GLU A 208 2.75 -29.86 4.96
N ILE A 209 1.84 -30.39 5.80
CA ILE A 209 1.73 -30.03 7.22
C ILE A 209 3.09 -30.24 7.93
N LEU A 210 3.91 -31.17 7.43
CA LEU A 210 5.30 -31.37 7.81
C LEU A 210 6.23 -30.33 7.14
N LEU A 211 6.33 -29.14 7.73
CA LEU A 211 7.20 -28.06 7.24
C LEU A 211 8.68 -28.46 7.29
N LYS A 212 9.27 -28.77 6.12
CA LYS A 212 10.70 -29.09 5.98
C LYS A 212 11.58 -27.87 6.36
N GLY A 213 12.61 -28.11 7.18
CA GLY A 213 13.74 -27.18 7.36
C GLY A 213 14.09 -26.77 8.79
N LEU A 214 13.23 -27.01 9.79
CA LEU A 214 13.45 -26.60 11.20
C LEU A 214 13.03 -27.69 12.22
N GLY A 215 12.78 -28.92 11.77
CA GLY A 215 12.36 -30.03 12.64
C GLY A 215 11.04 -29.78 13.37
N SER A 216 10.14 -28.95 12.80
CA SER A 216 8.87 -28.59 13.43
C SER A 216 7.75 -28.52 12.39
N SER A 217 6.66 -29.26 12.59
CA SER A 217 5.49 -29.21 11.70
C SER A 217 4.70 -27.90 11.87
N ALA A 218 3.78 -27.65 10.94
CA ALA A 218 2.85 -26.53 11.02
C ALA A 218 1.95 -26.63 12.26
N LEU A 219 1.50 -27.86 12.59
CA LEU A 219 0.73 -28.14 13.80
C LEU A 219 1.56 -27.82 15.04
N GLN A 220 2.81 -28.31 15.13
CA GLN A 220 3.70 -28.02 16.26
C GLN A 220 3.92 -26.51 16.45
N MET A 221 4.11 -25.75 15.38
CA MET A 221 4.27 -24.29 15.49
C MET A 221 2.98 -23.57 15.89
N ALA A 222 1.82 -24.00 15.37
CA ALA A 222 0.52 -23.43 15.75
C ALA A 222 0.24 -23.66 17.23
N CYS A 223 0.53 -24.87 17.70
CA CYS A 223 0.48 -25.31 19.09
C CYS A 223 1.41 -24.45 19.98
N SER A 224 2.70 -24.33 19.66
CA SER A 224 3.61 -23.45 20.41
C SER A 224 3.23 -21.97 20.39
N ALA A 225 2.55 -21.52 19.34
CA ALA A 225 2.05 -20.15 19.22
C ALA A 225 0.67 -19.92 19.87
N LYS A 226 0.05 -20.97 20.44
CA LYS A 226 -1.27 -20.96 21.09
C LYS A 226 -2.43 -20.56 20.14
N LEU A 227 -2.36 -20.98 18.87
CA LEU A 227 -3.36 -20.63 17.83
C LEU A 227 -4.48 -21.68 17.75
N VAL A 228 -5.48 -21.57 18.62
CA VAL A 228 -6.57 -22.54 18.79
C VAL A 228 -7.31 -22.86 17.48
N LEU A 229 -7.74 -21.85 16.72
CA LEU A 229 -8.51 -22.05 15.50
C LEU A 229 -7.67 -22.70 14.41
N LEU A 230 -6.38 -22.37 14.34
CA LEU A 230 -5.46 -22.98 13.40
C LEU A 230 -5.17 -24.44 13.75
N VAL A 231 -4.99 -24.75 15.04
CA VAL A 231 -4.83 -26.13 15.53
C VAL A 231 -6.06 -26.96 15.19
N ARG A 232 -7.25 -26.44 15.50
CA ARG A 232 -8.52 -27.07 15.13
C ARG A 232 -8.60 -27.34 13.63
N TYR A 233 -8.30 -26.34 12.81
CA TYR A 233 -8.33 -26.46 11.36
C TYR A 233 -7.41 -27.57 10.85
N TYR A 234 -6.18 -27.66 11.36
CA TYR A 234 -5.26 -28.72 10.98
C TYR A 234 -5.75 -30.10 11.39
N LEU A 235 -6.22 -30.27 12.63
CA LEU A 235 -6.75 -31.56 13.11
C LEU A 235 -7.97 -32.03 12.31
N GLU A 236 -8.87 -31.12 11.94
CA GLU A 236 -10.05 -31.41 11.12
C GLU A 236 -9.72 -31.79 9.67
N HIS A 237 -8.58 -31.32 9.14
CA HIS A 237 -8.14 -31.52 7.74
C HIS A 237 -6.96 -32.50 7.61
N GLU A 238 -6.68 -33.27 8.66
CA GLU A 238 -5.67 -34.33 8.60
C GLU A 238 -6.07 -35.45 7.64
N PRO A 239 -5.12 -36.07 6.94
CA PRO A 239 -5.43 -37.11 5.97
C PRO A 239 -5.93 -38.37 6.69
N ASN A 240 -7.16 -38.80 6.41
CA ASN A 240 -7.70 -40.10 6.83
C ASN A 240 -6.95 -41.24 6.12
N GLN A 241 -5.84 -41.76 6.66
CA GLN A 241 -5.11 -42.85 5.99
C GLN A 241 -4.50 -43.88 6.96
N ASN A 242 -5.13 -45.05 7.02
CA ASN A 242 -4.67 -46.29 7.66
C ASN A 242 -3.34 -46.82 7.07
N GLY A 243 -2.20 -46.18 7.35
CA GLY A 243 -0.90 -46.50 6.74
C GLY A 243 0.31 -45.96 7.53
N PRO A 244 1.56 -46.10 7.03
CA PRO A 244 2.78 -45.64 7.73
C PRO A 244 2.80 -44.13 8.06
N SER A 245 1.96 -43.34 7.37
CA SER A 245 1.68 -41.93 7.69
C SER A 245 1.04 -41.76 9.08
N ASP A 246 0.26 -42.73 9.57
CA ASP A 246 -0.41 -42.66 10.88
C ASP A 246 0.57 -42.57 12.04
N VAL A 247 1.67 -43.32 11.99
CA VAL A 247 2.70 -43.29 13.04
C VAL A 247 3.36 -41.92 13.08
N GLN A 248 3.60 -41.32 11.91
CA GLN A 248 4.22 -40.00 11.81
C GLN A 248 3.27 -38.89 12.28
N ILE A 249 1.97 -39.00 11.95
CA ILE A 249 0.94 -38.07 12.41
C ILE A 249 0.73 -38.20 13.92
N PHE A 250 0.65 -39.42 14.45
CA PHE A 250 0.59 -39.69 15.88
C PHE A 250 1.77 -39.08 16.63
N LEU A 251 3.00 -39.29 16.13
CA LEU A 251 4.20 -38.70 16.70
C LEU A 251 4.18 -37.18 16.61
N ASP A 252 3.66 -36.61 15.52
CA ASP A 252 3.56 -35.16 15.34
C ASP A 252 2.59 -34.51 16.34
N ARG A 253 1.40 -35.09 16.51
CA ARG A 253 0.38 -34.63 17.49
C ARG A 253 0.92 -34.72 18.90
N SER A 254 1.57 -35.84 19.24
CA SER A 254 2.13 -36.07 20.56
C SER A 254 3.33 -35.12 20.82
N THR A 255 4.17 -34.85 19.81
CA THR A 255 5.25 -33.86 19.91
C THR A 255 4.69 -32.43 20.04
N ALA A 256 3.60 -32.12 19.34
CA ALA A 256 2.91 -30.84 19.46
C ALA A 256 2.33 -30.64 20.87
N LEU A 257 1.75 -31.70 21.46
CA LEU A 257 1.28 -31.71 22.85
C LEU A 257 2.42 -31.39 23.82
N TYR A 258 3.55 -32.09 23.71
CA TYR A 258 4.73 -31.84 24.53
C TYR A 258 5.21 -30.39 24.40
N ARG A 259 5.29 -29.85 23.18
CA ARG A 259 5.75 -28.48 22.94
C ARG A 259 4.83 -27.41 23.50
N VAL A 260 3.51 -27.63 23.48
CA VAL A 260 2.53 -26.71 24.08
C VAL A 260 2.75 -26.62 25.58
N LEU A 261 2.86 -27.78 26.23
CA LEU A 261 3.09 -27.85 27.67
C LEU A 261 4.45 -27.25 28.05
N GLN A 262 5.50 -27.51 27.27
CA GLN A 262 6.83 -26.94 27.48
C GLN A 262 6.84 -25.41 27.34
N ALA A 263 6.20 -24.88 26.29
CA ALA A 263 6.10 -23.44 26.06
C ALA A 263 5.27 -22.72 27.14
N ASP A 264 4.27 -23.41 27.71
CA ASP A 264 3.49 -22.90 28.82
C ASP A 264 4.29 -22.91 30.13
N ALA A 265 5.00 -24.01 30.41
CA ALA A 265 5.85 -24.16 31.60
C ALA A 265 6.99 -23.12 31.65
N GLN A 266 7.56 -22.74 30.50
CA GLN A 266 8.64 -21.75 30.42
C GLN A 266 8.18 -20.31 30.64
N ASN A 267 6.88 -20.00 30.47
CA ASN A 267 6.34 -18.65 30.64
C ASN A 267 5.86 -18.36 32.08
N GLY A 268 5.93 -19.34 32.99
CA GLY A 268 5.41 -19.22 34.34
C GLY A 268 6.40 -18.61 35.34
N ASP A 269 6.18 -17.34 35.70
CA ASP A 269 6.28 -16.94 37.11
C ASP A 269 5.37 -17.90 37.90
N PHE A 270 5.94 -18.68 38.80
CA PHE A 270 5.31 -19.81 39.52
C PHE A 270 3.97 -19.47 40.24
N VAL A 271 3.63 -18.19 40.33
CA VAL A 271 2.50 -17.63 41.11
C VAL A 271 1.25 -17.35 40.26
N ARG A 272 1.36 -17.23 38.93
CA ARG A 272 0.19 -17.02 38.04
C ARG A 272 0.04 -18.16 37.05
N ARG A 273 -0.33 -19.35 37.54
CA ARG A 273 -1.06 -20.31 36.71
C ARG A 273 -2.46 -19.78 36.47
N GLU A 274 -2.56 -18.67 35.75
CA GLU A 274 -3.80 -18.39 35.02
C GLU A 274 -3.95 -19.56 34.06
N VAL A 275 -5.06 -20.29 34.20
CA VAL A 275 -5.40 -21.38 33.28
C VAL A 275 -5.52 -20.74 31.91
N HIS A 276 -4.47 -20.84 31.10
CA HIS A 276 -4.52 -20.33 29.74
C HIS A 276 -5.55 -21.19 28.99
N GLU A 277 -6.76 -20.65 28.86
CA GLU A 277 -7.92 -21.34 28.26
C GLU A 277 -7.56 -21.89 26.88
N GLU A 278 -6.74 -21.17 26.12
CA GLU A 278 -6.17 -21.57 24.83
C GLU A 278 -5.34 -22.86 24.91
N VAL A 279 -4.48 -22.98 25.93
CA VAL A 279 -3.62 -24.16 26.15
C VAL A 279 -4.47 -25.36 26.51
N TYR A 280 -5.44 -25.18 27.41
CA TYR A 280 -6.38 -26.23 27.78
C TYR A 280 -7.18 -26.73 26.55
N GLN A 281 -7.71 -25.81 25.73
CA GLN A 281 -8.43 -26.15 24.51
C GLN A 281 -7.53 -26.92 23.53
N ILE A 282 -6.30 -26.47 23.30
CA ILE A 282 -5.34 -27.14 22.42
C ILE A 282 -5.00 -28.55 22.94
N VAL A 283 -4.73 -28.69 24.24
CA VAL A 283 -4.42 -29.98 24.86
C VAL A 283 -5.61 -30.94 24.74
N SER A 284 -6.84 -30.48 25.03
CA SER A 284 -8.05 -31.29 24.87
C SER A 284 -8.21 -31.77 23.42
N MET A 285 -8.09 -30.86 22.46
CA MET A 285 -8.18 -31.20 21.04
C MET A 285 -7.11 -32.23 20.63
N LEU A 286 -5.87 -32.08 21.08
CA LEU A 286 -4.80 -33.04 20.74
C LEU A 286 -5.05 -34.42 21.35
N ILE A 287 -5.48 -34.50 22.61
CA ILE A 287 -5.80 -35.77 23.27
C ILE A 287 -7.00 -36.46 22.60
N GLU A 288 -8.04 -35.69 22.26
CA GLU A 288 -9.21 -36.19 21.51
C GLU A 288 -8.82 -36.78 20.15
N HIS A 289 -7.78 -36.24 19.51
CA HIS A 289 -7.23 -36.73 18.24
C HIS A 289 -6.10 -37.76 18.44
N GLY A 290 -5.98 -38.36 19.63
CA GLY A 290 -5.10 -39.49 19.90
C GLY A 290 -3.64 -39.14 20.17
N ALA A 291 -3.32 -37.90 20.57
CA ALA A 291 -1.98 -37.56 21.06
C ALA A 291 -1.70 -38.25 22.40
N SER A 292 -0.52 -38.87 22.53
CA SER A 292 -0.04 -39.43 23.80
C SER A 292 0.82 -38.41 24.55
N PRO A 293 0.67 -38.27 25.88
CA PRO A 293 1.61 -37.53 26.70
C PRO A 293 2.94 -38.28 26.92
N ASP A 294 3.00 -39.58 26.64
CA ASP A 294 4.12 -40.48 26.93
C ASP A 294 4.93 -40.83 25.67
N ILE A 295 5.64 -39.86 25.07
CA ILE A 295 6.64 -40.10 24.00
C ILE A 295 8.05 -40.20 24.58
#